data_AF-A0A0J9TMP4-F1
#
_entry.id   AF-A0A0J9TMP4-F1
#
_cell.length_a   1.000
_cell.length_b   1.000
_cell.length_c   1.000
_cell.angle_alpha   90.00
_cell.angle_beta   90.00
_cell.angle_gamma   90.00
#
_symmetry.space_group_name_H-M   'P 1'
#
loop_
_entity.id
_entity.type
_entity.pdbx_description
1 polymer ?
#
loop_
_entity_poly.entity_id
_entity_poly.type
_entity_poly.pdbx_seq_one_letter_code
_entity_poly.pdbx_strand_id
1 'polypeptide(L)'
;MGCTTEINYDTYNFFDNIINYIESSDNLAVNNTQLHAQDNCITFSNSYTKSNLDIGKNICELFIKLYISLTDVKNKGQPNYEKDWHFLNYWLNINISKSELNEAICPRKFSDGLGHHCWYTLTFGFPPDFMYNIREEDLNKMNLLYGLYENYKKLDNILNDSQENNQDLLLEHSNKCCSYYVKANYLCNDENNKFCSELENFKTKYVGLYSKLEGKSLEYSKNFIKLTQCKDTNVISTALMGTTVGLVPLLVGLYKVI
;
A
#
# COMPACT_ATOMS: atom_id res chain seq x y z
N MET A 1 10.56 -19.46 16.33
CA MET A 1 9.23 -19.88 15.86
C MET A 1 8.86 -18.97 14.71
N GLY A 2 8.59 -19.53 13.53
CA GLY A 2 8.13 -18.76 12.37
C GLY A 2 6.72 -18.19 12.59
N CYS A 3 6.34 -17.22 11.76
CA CYS A 3 5.01 -16.65 11.76
C CYS A 3 4.04 -17.62 11.07
N THR A 4 2.95 -18.01 11.75
CA THR A 4 1.87 -18.74 11.09
C THR A 4 1.19 -17.81 10.11
N THR A 5 1.15 -18.18 8.84
CA THR A 5 0.54 -17.38 7.79
C THR A 5 -0.84 -17.89 7.44
N GLU A 6 -1.71 -16.97 7.02
CA GLU A 6 -3.08 -17.28 6.61
C GLU A 6 -3.36 -16.77 5.20
N ILE A 7 -4.29 -17.45 4.52
CA ILE A 7 -4.87 -17.03 3.25
C ILE A 7 -6.33 -16.71 3.53
N ASN A 8 -6.68 -15.45 3.40
CA ASN A 8 -8.07 -15.07 3.32
C ASN A 8 -8.30 -14.49 1.91
N TYR A 9 -9.14 -15.12 1.10
CA TYR A 9 -9.41 -14.61 -0.25
C TYR A 9 -10.14 -13.27 -0.22
N ASP A 10 -10.84 -12.97 0.87
CA ASP A 10 -11.52 -11.70 1.07
C ASP A 10 -10.54 -10.55 1.34
N THR A 11 -9.25 -10.81 1.59
CA THR A 11 -8.24 -9.75 1.81
C THR A 11 -8.11 -8.80 0.63
N TYR A 12 -8.42 -9.25 -0.59
CA TYR A 12 -8.36 -8.37 -1.76
C TYR A 12 -9.55 -7.41 -1.85
N ASN A 13 -10.59 -7.53 -1.02
CA ASN A 13 -11.79 -6.69 -1.09
C ASN A 13 -11.52 -5.19 -0.83
N PHE A 14 -10.40 -4.84 -0.17
CA PHE A 14 -10.03 -3.44 0.02
C PHE A 14 -9.67 -2.76 -1.31
N PHE A 15 -9.35 -3.53 -2.37
CA PHE A 15 -9.07 -2.96 -3.68
C PHE A 15 -10.28 -2.23 -4.29
N ASP A 16 -11.50 -2.56 -3.86
CA ASP A 16 -12.72 -1.84 -4.26
C ASP A 16 -12.64 -0.34 -3.94
N ASN A 17 -11.97 0.02 -2.83
CA ASN A 17 -11.82 1.39 -2.32
C ASN A 17 -10.35 1.86 -2.35
N ILE A 18 -9.49 1.22 -3.15
CA ILE A 18 -8.03 1.40 -3.12
C ILE A 18 -7.56 2.86 -3.22
N ILE A 19 -8.23 3.67 -4.04
CA ILE A 19 -7.86 5.08 -4.23
C ILE A 19 -7.97 5.86 -2.92
N ASN A 20 -9.05 5.65 -2.17
CA ASN A 20 -9.27 6.29 -0.87
C ASN A 20 -8.21 5.82 0.13
N TYR A 21 -7.88 4.53 0.13
CA TYR A 21 -6.85 3.99 1.04
C TYR A 21 -5.44 4.50 0.73
N ILE A 22 -5.10 4.66 -0.56
CA ILE A 22 -3.86 5.31 -0.99
C ILE A 22 -3.85 6.77 -0.48
N GLU A 23 -4.94 7.51 -0.62
CA GLU A 23 -5.05 8.88 -0.09
C GLU A 23 -4.88 8.93 1.43
N SER A 24 -5.56 8.05 2.18
CA SER A 24 -5.42 7.96 3.63
C SER A 24 -3.97 7.69 4.02
N SER A 25 -3.27 6.83 3.27
CA SER A 25 -1.88 6.49 3.53
C SER A 25 -0.89 7.61 3.16
N ASP A 26 -1.07 8.25 2.01
CA ASP A 26 -0.25 9.37 1.53
C ASP A 26 -0.30 10.54 2.53
N ASN A 27 -1.48 10.77 3.12
CA ASN A 27 -1.71 11.87 4.04
C ASN A 27 -1.18 11.62 5.46
N LEU A 28 -0.68 10.42 5.78
CA LEU A 28 -0.18 10.10 7.13
C LEU A 28 0.99 11.00 7.57
N ALA A 29 1.87 11.36 6.64
CA ALA A 29 3.06 12.17 6.94
C ALA A 29 2.70 13.61 7.38
N VAL A 30 1.61 14.16 6.84
CA VAL A 30 1.10 15.50 7.17
C VAL A 30 -0.03 15.46 8.20
N ASN A 31 -0.44 14.27 8.63
CA ASN A 31 -1.51 14.09 9.59
C ASN A 31 -1.06 14.52 10.99
N ASN A 32 -1.70 15.59 11.49
CA ASN A 32 -1.47 16.19 12.81
C ASN A 32 -2.34 15.57 13.92
N THR A 33 -3.07 14.49 13.63
CA THR A 33 -3.84 13.75 14.62
C THR A 33 -2.91 13.35 15.76
N GLN A 34 -3.25 13.84 16.95
CA GLN A 34 -2.55 13.48 18.18
C GLN A 34 -3.03 12.11 18.64
N LEU A 35 -2.08 11.26 19.04
CA LEU A 35 -2.40 10.01 19.71
C LEU A 35 -3.02 10.30 21.07
N HIS A 36 -3.85 9.38 21.55
CA HIS A 36 -4.36 9.45 22.91
C HIS A 36 -3.20 9.46 23.91
N ALA A 37 -3.26 10.33 24.93
CA ALA A 37 -2.12 10.59 25.82
C ALA A 37 -1.63 9.35 26.60
N GLN A 38 -2.51 8.36 26.76
CA GLN A 38 -2.23 7.11 27.44
C GLN A 38 -1.81 5.97 26.50
N ASP A 39 -1.87 6.17 25.17
CA ASP A 39 -1.27 5.24 24.22
C ASP A 39 0.23 5.51 24.13
N ASN A 40 1.03 4.44 24.08
CA ASN A 40 2.47 4.59 24.28
C ASN A 40 3.31 3.72 23.33
N CYS A 41 3.58 4.27 22.15
CA CYS A 41 4.44 3.65 21.14
C CYS A 41 5.91 3.48 21.57
N ILE A 42 6.39 4.20 22.59
CA ILE A 42 7.73 4.02 23.15
C ILE A 42 7.81 2.72 23.94
N THR A 43 6.84 2.49 24.82
CA THR A 43 6.78 1.25 25.61
C THR A 43 6.47 0.04 24.74
N PHE A 44 5.64 0.22 23.70
CA PHE A 44 5.43 -0.76 22.66
C PHE A 44 6.75 -1.16 22.00
N SER A 45 7.51 -0.20 21.48
CA SER A 45 8.72 -0.50 20.70
C SER A 45 9.79 -1.19 21.56
N ASN A 46 9.95 -0.75 22.81
CA ASN A 46 10.81 -1.39 23.81
C ASN A 46 10.44 -2.85 24.08
N SER A 47 9.18 -3.23 23.91
CA SER A 47 8.68 -4.57 24.22
C SER A 47 8.64 -5.47 22.99
N TYR A 48 8.21 -4.95 21.84
CA TYR A 48 7.86 -5.73 20.65
C TYR A 48 8.82 -5.56 19.47
N THR A 49 9.63 -4.51 19.44
CA THR A 49 10.50 -4.18 18.30
C THR A 49 11.93 -3.87 18.74
N LYS A 50 12.46 -4.62 19.71
CA LYS A 50 13.80 -4.42 20.30
C LYS A 50 14.95 -4.40 19.29
N SER A 51 14.76 -5.01 18.11
CA SER A 51 15.73 -4.97 17.02
C SER A 51 15.90 -3.57 16.41
N ASN A 52 14.85 -2.75 16.41
CA ASN A 52 14.90 -1.36 15.97
C ASN A 52 13.77 -0.55 16.62
N LEU A 53 14.11 0.18 17.69
CA LEU A 53 13.15 0.91 18.53
C LEU A 53 12.48 2.06 17.78
N ASP A 54 13.25 2.80 16.97
CA ASP A 54 12.75 3.98 16.26
C ASP A 54 11.79 3.59 15.15
N ILE A 55 12.14 2.58 14.36
CA ILE A 55 11.25 2.07 13.31
C ILE A 55 9.97 1.51 13.91
N GLY A 56 10.06 0.70 14.98
CA GLY A 56 8.87 0.12 15.60
C GLY A 56 7.96 1.16 16.24
N LYS A 57 8.54 2.19 16.88
CA LYS A 57 7.79 3.35 17.38
C LYS A 57 7.08 4.08 16.24
N ASN A 58 7.78 4.35 15.14
CA ASN A 58 7.20 5.07 14.00
C ASN A 58 6.07 4.30 13.33
N ILE A 59 6.23 2.98 13.10
CA ILE A 59 5.16 2.14 12.54
C ILE A 59 3.95 2.11 13.49
N CYS A 60 4.17 2.04 14.81
CA CYS A 60 3.09 2.15 15.80
C CYS A 60 2.31 3.47 15.68
N GLU A 61 3.01 4.61 15.62
CA GLU A 61 2.38 5.93 15.53
C GLU A 61 1.59 6.09 14.22
N LEU A 62 2.18 5.67 13.10
CA LEU A 62 1.54 5.72 11.78
C LEU A 62 0.33 4.78 11.68
N PHE A 63 0.43 3.57 12.25
CA PHE A 63 -0.69 2.62 12.28
C PHE A 63 -1.87 3.20 13.06
N ILE A 64 -1.64 3.82 14.22
CA ILE A 64 -2.70 4.40 15.04
C ILE A 64 -3.36 5.58 14.30
N LYS A 65 -2.57 6.44 13.66
CA LYS A 65 -3.10 7.54 12.83
C LYS A 65 -3.95 7.02 11.67
N LEU A 66 -3.51 5.93 11.02
CA LEU A 66 -4.26 5.29 9.95
C LEU A 66 -5.57 4.68 10.46
N TYR A 67 -5.52 3.95 11.58
CA TYR A 67 -6.70 3.41 12.23
C TYR A 67 -7.72 4.51 12.60
N ILE A 68 -7.26 5.67 13.05
CA ILE A 68 -8.15 6.80 13.38
C ILE A 68 -8.82 7.36 12.12
N SER A 69 -8.13 7.42 10.97
CA SER A 69 -8.66 7.98 9.74
C SER A 69 -9.66 7.07 9.02
N LEU A 70 -9.61 5.76 9.28
CA LEU A 70 -10.54 4.77 8.74
C LEU A 70 -11.71 4.58 9.70
N THR A 71 -12.77 5.37 9.57
CA THR A 71 -13.85 5.42 10.56
C THR A 71 -14.68 4.14 10.66
N ASP A 72 -14.78 3.38 9.58
CA ASP A 72 -15.69 2.23 9.51
C ASP A 72 -15.18 1.07 10.37
N VAL A 73 -13.86 0.97 10.62
CA VAL A 73 -13.24 -0.06 11.51
C VAL A 73 -13.84 -0.10 12.92
N LYS A 74 -14.45 1.01 13.36
CA LYS A 74 -15.01 1.17 14.70
C LYS A 74 -16.42 0.60 14.83
N ASN A 75 -17.09 0.28 13.72
CA ASN A 75 -18.48 -0.18 13.75
C ASN A 75 -18.72 -1.28 12.70
N LYS A 76 -18.95 -2.52 13.18
CA LYS A 76 -19.25 -3.71 12.37
C LYS A 76 -20.42 -3.55 11.40
N GLY A 77 -21.36 -2.65 11.67
CA GLY A 77 -22.49 -2.38 10.80
C GLY A 77 -22.18 -1.48 9.59
N GLN A 78 -20.97 -0.93 9.49
CA GLN A 78 -20.57 -0.06 8.39
C GLN A 78 -20.20 -0.86 7.14
N PRO A 79 -20.51 -0.34 5.94
CA PRO A 79 -20.33 -1.09 4.68
C PRO A 79 -18.86 -1.41 4.37
N ASN A 80 -17.91 -0.60 4.86
CA ASN A 80 -16.48 -0.84 4.61
C ASN A 80 -15.74 -1.44 5.82
N TYR A 81 -16.44 -1.87 6.88
CA TYR A 81 -15.81 -2.38 8.10
C TYR A 81 -14.72 -3.43 7.81
N GLU A 82 -15.05 -4.46 7.04
CA GLU A 82 -14.07 -5.52 6.70
C GLU A 82 -12.97 -5.02 5.76
N LYS A 83 -13.31 -4.15 4.80
CA LYS A 83 -12.35 -3.60 3.83
C LYS A 83 -11.30 -2.74 4.51
N ASP A 84 -11.71 -1.90 5.46
CA ASP A 84 -10.80 -1.08 6.24
C ASP A 84 -9.85 -1.95 7.08
N TRP A 85 -10.37 -3.02 7.69
CA TRP A 85 -9.53 -3.98 8.44
C TRP A 85 -8.55 -4.73 7.55
N HIS A 86 -8.97 -5.20 6.37
CA HIS A 86 -8.07 -5.84 5.41
C HIS A 86 -6.99 -4.87 4.89
N PHE A 87 -7.34 -3.59 4.69
CA PHE A 87 -6.35 -2.59 4.34
C PHE A 87 -5.35 -2.33 5.48
N LEU A 88 -5.81 -2.20 6.73
CA LEU A 88 -4.91 -2.09 7.90
C LEU A 88 -3.97 -3.28 8.02
N ASN A 89 -4.48 -4.49 7.78
CA ASN A 89 -3.68 -5.70 7.79
C ASN A 89 -2.61 -5.69 6.69
N TYR A 90 -2.99 -5.36 5.45
CA TYR A 90 -2.05 -5.19 4.34
C TYR A 90 -0.99 -4.13 4.65
N TRP A 91 -1.41 -2.95 5.12
CA TRP A 91 -0.54 -1.83 5.43
C TRP A 91 0.49 -2.21 6.50
N LEU A 92 0.07 -2.92 7.56
CA LEU A 92 0.99 -3.36 8.59
C LEU A 92 1.98 -4.41 8.08
N ASN A 93 1.49 -5.41 7.34
CA ASN A 93 2.32 -6.47 6.77
C ASN A 93 3.41 -5.90 5.85
N ILE A 94 3.07 -4.98 4.94
CA ILE A 94 4.04 -4.42 4.00
C ILE A 94 5.05 -3.49 4.69
N ASN A 95 4.62 -2.73 5.71
CA ASN A 95 5.52 -1.86 6.47
C ASN A 95 6.50 -2.66 7.32
N ILE A 96 6.08 -3.76 7.94
CA ILE A 96 7.00 -4.66 8.65
C ILE A 96 7.96 -5.29 7.66
N SER A 97 7.45 -5.90 6.57
CA SER A 97 8.26 -6.63 5.57
C SER A 97 9.32 -5.76 4.89
N LYS A 98 9.06 -4.47 4.66
CA LYS A 98 10.01 -3.54 4.03
C LYS A 98 10.88 -2.77 5.02
N SER A 99 10.65 -2.93 6.30
CA SER A 99 11.43 -2.23 7.33
C SER A 99 12.62 -3.06 7.79
N GLU A 100 13.53 -2.43 8.54
CA GLU A 100 14.64 -3.13 9.21
C GLU A 100 14.19 -3.81 10.52
N LEU A 101 12.87 -3.93 10.73
CA LEU A 101 12.34 -4.84 11.74
C LEU A 101 12.64 -6.26 11.25
N ASN A 102 13.55 -6.94 11.96
CA ASN A 102 13.96 -8.32 11.71
C ASN A 102 12.78 -9.19 11.21
N GLU A 103 13.01 -10.02 10.19
CA GLU A 103 12.04 -10.97 9.59
C GLU A 103 11.32 -11.86 10.64
N ALA A 104 11.83 -11.94 11.86
CA ALA A 104 11.19 -12.62 13.00
C ALA A 104 9.95 -11.91 13.58
N ILE A 105 9.70 -10.62 13.27
CA ILE A 105 8.55 -9.88 13.81
C ILE A 105 7.31 -10.20 13.00
N CYS A 106 6.41 -10.98 13.59
CA CYS A 106 5.13 -11.33 12.98
C CYS A 106 4.13 -10.17 13.10
N PRO A 107 3.48 -9.74 12.01
CA PRO A 107 2.36 -8.79 12.02
C PRO A 107 1.33 -9.04 13.12
N ARG A 108 0.91 -10.31 13.34
CA ARG A 108 -0.01 -10.65 14.44
C ARG A 108 0.53 -10.27 15.81
N LYS A 109 1.79 -10.61 16.10
CA LYS A 109 2.45 -10.27 17.37
C LYS A 109 2.65 -8.77 17.53
N PHE A 110 2.93 -8.07 16.43
CA PHE A 110 2.98 -6.62 16.41
C PHE A 110 1.62 -6.03 16.79
N SER A 111 0.53 -6.54 16.19
CA SER A 111 -0.83 -6.11 16.52
C SER A 111 -1.21 -6.43 17.98
N ASP A 112 -0.85 -7.59 18.51
CA ASP A 112 -1.08 -7.90 19.94
C ASP A 112 -0.42 -6.85 20.85
N GLY A 113 0.82 -6.45 20.53
CA GLY A 113 1.51 -5.40 21.26
C GLY A 113 0.86 -4.03 21.14
N LEU A 114 0.36 -3.66 19.96
CA LEU A 114 -0.42 -2.44 19.79
C LEU A 114 -1.66 -2.46 20.69
N GLY A 115 -2.37 -3.59 20.78
CA GLY A 115 -3.52 -3.76 21.67
C GLY A 115 -3.18 -3.54 23.14
N HIS A 116 -2.01 -3.96 23.60
CA HIS A 116 -1.58 -3.77 24.98
C HIS A 116 -1.14 -2.34 25.30
N HIS A 117 -0.42 -1.70 24.38
CA HIS A 117 0.24 -0.41 24.62
C HIS A 117 -0.56 0.79 24.11
N CYS A 118 -1.57 0.55 23.28
CA CYS A 118 -2.38 1.57 22.62
C CYS A 118 -3.88 1.27 22.72
N TRP A 119 -4.29 0.67 23.84
CA TRP A 119 -5.65 0.18 24.07
C TRP A 119 -6.71 1.29 24.15
N TYR A 120 -6.33 2.54 24.44
CA TYR A 120 -7.30 3.63 24.53
C TYR A 120 -7.81 4.03 23.14
N THR A 121 -6.96 3.99 22.11
CA THR A 121 -7.41 4.19 20.73
C THR A 121 -7.97 2.90 20.12
N LEU A 122 -7.30 1.76 20.33
CA LEU A 122 -7.62 0.50 19.63
C LEU A 122 -8.77 -0.29 20.27
N THR A 123 -9.19 0.09 21.49
CA THR A 123 -10.32 -0.46 22.24
C THR A 123 -10.22 -1.96 22.57
N PHE A 124 -11.20 -2.46 23.34
CA PHE A 124 -11.24 -3.86 23.77
C PHE A 124 -11.51 -4.81 22.59
N GLY A 125 -10.77 -5.92 22.53
CA GLY A 125 -10.89 -6.91 21.45
C GLY A 125 -9.95 -6.67 20.25
N PHE A 126 -9.01 -5.72 20.37
CA PHE A 126 -7.90 -5.61 19.44
C PHE A 126 -6.76 -6.61 19.79
N PRO A 127 -6.10 -7.22 18.79
CA PRO A 127 -6.43 -7.15 17.37
C PRO A 127 -7.61 -8.07 16.99
N PRO A 128 -8.46 -7.68 16.03
CA PRO A 128 -9.47 -8.57 15.49
C PRO A 128 -8.82 -9.67 14.64
N ASP A 129 -9.59 -10.71 14.31
CA ASP A 129 -9.13 -11.83 13.47
C ASP A 129 -8.69 -11.41 12.06
N PHE A 130 -9.05 -10.20 11.61
CA PHE A 130 -8.56 -9.61 10.37
C PHE A 130 -7.08 -9.23 10.38
N MET A 131 -6.43 -9.17 11.55
CA MET A 131 -5.00 -8.89 11.67
C MET A 131 -4.24 -10.20 11.78
N TYR A 132 -3.49 -10.55 10.74
CA TYR A 132 -2.74 -11.80 10.64
C TYR A 132 -1.53 -11.63 9.73
N ASN A 133 -0.68 -12.66 9.69
CA ASN A 133 0.51 -12.65 8.84
C ASN A 133 0.10 -13.10 7.43
N ILE A 134 0.14 -12.18 6.47
CA ILE A 134 -0.11 -12.47 5.06
C ILE A 134 1.07 -13.28 4.52
N ARG A 135 0.81 -14.33 3.74
CA ARG A 135 1.88 -15.07 3.05
C ARG A 135 2.67 -14.12 2.15
N GLU A 136 3.99 -14.27 2.15
CA GLU A 136 4.89 -13.39 1.38
C GLU A 136 4.50 -13.30 -0.11
N GLU A 137 4.15 -14.43 -0.73
CA GLU A 137 3.71 -14.47 -2.13
C GLU A 137 2.43 -13.66 -2.39
N ASP A 138 1.47 -13.67 -1.46
CA ASP A 138 0.22 -12.92 -1.58
C ASP A 138 0.46 -11.43 -1.27
N LEU A 139 1.30 -11.13 -0.28
CA LEU A 139 1.71 -9.76 0.05
C LEU A 139 2.43 -9.11 -1.14
N ASN A 140 3.31 -9.85 -1.81
CA ASN A 140 4.00 -9.41 -3.02
C ASN A 140 3.01 -9.11 -4.14
N LYS A 141 2.03 -9.99 -4.38
CA LYS A 141 0.94 -9.77 -5.35
C LYS A 141 0.11 -8.53 -5.02
N MET A 142 -0.31 -8.36 -3.77
CA MET A 142 -1.05 -7.17 -3.32
C MET A 142 -0.22 -5.90 -3.50
N ASN A 143 1.08 -5.94 -3.21
CA ASN A 143 1.97 -4.80 -3.38
C ASN A 143 2.16 -4.41 -4.86
N LEU A 144 2.15 -5.37 -5.80
CA LEU A 144 2.12 -5.06 -7.23
C LEU A 144 0.83 -4.32 -7.62
N LEU A 145 -0.34 -4.81 -7.17
CA LEU A 145 -1.62 -4.13 -7.41
C LEU A 145 -1.66 -2.74 -6.78
N TYR A 146 -1.17 -2.58 -5.54
CA TYR A 146 -1.09 -1.29 -4.88
C TYR A 146 -0.25 -0.29 -5.68
N GLY A 147 0.93 -0.72 -6.15
CA GLY A 147 1.80 0.11 -6.99
C GLY A 147 1.18 0.49 -8.34
N LEU A 148 0.37 -0.40 -8.93
CA LEU A 148 -0.43 -0.09 -10.12
C LEU A 148 -1.44 1.04 -9.85
N TYR A 149 -2.23 0.92 -8.78
CA TYR A 149 -3.23 1.93 -8.41
C TYR A 149 -2.61 3.26 -7.97
N GLU A 150 -1.46 3.24 -7.31
CA GLU A 150 -0.72 4.45 -6.94
C GLU A 150 -0.29 5.24 -8.18
N ASN A 151 0.27 4.57 -9.20
CA ASN A 151 0.64 5.24 -10.45
C ASN A 151 -0.58 5.63 -11.28
N TYR A 152 -1.64 4.82 -11.29
CA TYR A 152 -2.92 5.19 -11.91
C TYR A 152 -3.47 6.50 -11.34
N LYS A 153 -3.52 6.65 -10.00
CA LYS A 153 -4.01 7.89 -9.35
C LYS A 153 -3.19 9.11 -9.79
N LYS A 154 -1.86 8.98 -9.87
CA LYS A 154 -0.96 10.05 -10.32
C LYS A 154 -1.20 10.40 -11.80
N LEU A 155 -1.34 9.38 -12.66
CA LEU A 155 -1.66 9.56 -14.08
C LEU A 155 -3.03 10.22 -14.27
N ASP A 156 -4.05 9.79 -13.52
CA ASP A 156 -5.39 10.36 -13.56
C ASP A 156 -5.38 11.85 -13.23
N ASN A 157 -4.68 12.22 -12.16
CA ASN A 157 -4.51 13.62 -11.75
C ASN A 157 -3.78 14.46 -12.80
N ILE A 158 -2.69 13.94 -13.38
CA ILE A 158 -1.93 14.62 -14.43
C ILE A 158 -2.79 14.84 -15.69
N LEU A 159 -3.58 13.83 -16.08
CA LEU A 159 -4.43 13.89 -17.28
C LEU A 159 -5.67 14.78 -17.10
N ASN A 160 -6.15 14.94 -15.87
CA ASN A 160 -7.24 15.87 -15.54
C ASN A 160 -6.78 17.35 -15.57
N ASP A 161 -5.47 17.62 -15.56
CA ASP A 161 -4.96 18.98 -15.70
C ASP A 161 -5.18 19.47 -17.15
N SER A 162 -5.77 20.67 -17.27
CA SER A 162 -5.93 21.35 -18.55
C SER A 162 -4.59 21.77 -19.16
N GLN A 163 -3.57 22.01 -18.33
CA GLN A 163 -2.25 22.46 -18.74
C GLN A 163 -1.34 21.26 -19.05
N GLU A 164 -0.81 21.20 -20.27
CA GLU A 164 0.04 20.10 -20.76
C GLU A 164 1.50 20.16 -20.27
N ASN A 165 1.72 20.57 -19.01
CA ASN A 165 3.04 20.94 -18.50
C ASN A 165 3.80 19.82 -17.78
N ASN A 166 3.18 18.64 -17.61
CA ASN A 166 3.68 17.54 -16.78
C ASN A 166 4.08 16.28 -17.59
N GLN A 167 4.64 16.49 -18.78
CA GLN A 167 4.99 15.42 -19.73
C GLN A 167 5.97 14.40 -19.14
N ASP A 168 7.01 14.87 -18.43
CA ASP A 168 8.02 14.00 -17.82
C ASP A 168 7.41 13.10 -16.73
N LEU A 169 6.52 13.66 -15.90
CA LEU A 169 5.80 12.90 -14.87
C LEU A 169 4.82 11.90 -15.47
N LEU A 170 4.15 12.27 -16.58
CA LEU A 170 3.28 11.36 -17.33
C LEU A 170 4.06 10.13 -17.82
N LEU A 171 5.25 10.34 -18.38
CA LEU A 171 6.15 9.28 -18.82
C LEU A 171 6.69 8.45 -17.65
N GLU A 172 7.11 9.11 -16.58
CA GLU A 172 7.64 8.44 -15.38
C GLU A 172 6.60 7.48 -14.79
N HIS A 173 5.38 7.95 -14.54
CA HIS A 173 4.32 7.13 -13.94
C HIS A 173 3.80 6.05 -14.89
N SER A 174 3.78 6.32 -16.20
CA SER A 174 3.45 5.31 -17.21
C SER A 174 4.46 4.17 -17.22
N ASN A 175 5.77 4.48 -17.16
CA ASN A 175 6.82 3.47 -17.08
C ASN A 175 6.77 2.66 -15.78
N LYS A 176 6.55 3.32 -14.64
CA LYS A 176 6.36 2.64 -13.35
C LYS A 176 5.16 1.70 -13.40
N CYS A 177 4.03 2.15 -13.97
CA CYS A 177 2.86 1.33 -14.19
C CYS A 177 3.19 0.09 -15.05
N CYS A 178 3.88 0.26 -16.18
CA CYS A 178 4.30 -0.87 -17.01
C CYS A 178 5.17 -1.88 -16.26
N SER A 179 6.12 -1.43 -15.43
CA SER A 179 6.98 -2.32 -14.64
C SER A 179 6.18 -3.18 -13.65
N TYR A 180 5.20 -2.60 -12.96
CA TYR A 180 4.30 -3.36 -12.09
C TYR A 180 3.38 -4.28 -12.89
N TYR A 181 2.87 -3.80 -14.02
CA TYR A 181 1.88 -4.49 -14.84
C TYR A 181 2.44 -5.77 -15.46
N VAL A 182 3.63 -5.69 -16.06
CA VAL A 182 4.34 -6.84 -16.65
C VAL A 182 4.54 -7.94 -15.60
N LYS A 183 5.00 -7.57 -14.40
CA LYS A 183 5.20 -8.53 -13.29
C LYS A 183 3.88 -9.12 -12.81
N ALA A 184 2.85 -8.29 -12.64
CA ALA A 184 1.54 -8.74 -12.19
C ALA A 184 0.88 -9.67 -13.23
N ASN A 185 0.98 -9.32 -14.51
CA ASN A 185 0.45 -10.11 -15.61
C ASN A 185 1.17 -11.45 -15.74
N TYR A 186 2.49 -11.50 -15.56
CA TYR A 186 3.25 -12.75 -15.52
C TYR A 186 2.81 -13.66 -14.35
N LEU A 187 2.46 -13.10 -13.20
CA LEU A 187 1.95 -13.87 -12.06
C LEU A 187 0.48 -14.29 -12.22
N CYS A 188 -0.19 -13.81 -13.25
CA CYS A 188 -1.57 -14.14 -13.57
C CYS A 188 -1.62 -15.22 -14.66
N ASN A 189 -1.32 -16.47 -14.28
CA ASN A 189 -1.18 -17.63 -15.16
C ASN A 189 -2.52 -18.21 -15.68
N ASP A 190 -3.43 -17.37 -16.18
CA ASP A 190 -4.77 -17.78 -16.65
C ASP A 190 -5.66 -18.46 -15.58
N GLU A 191 -5.26 -18.41 -14.31
CA GLU A 191 -6.07 -18.88 -13.19
C GLU A 191 -7.10 -17.81 -12.81
N ASN A 192 -8.37 -18.22 -12.68
CA ASN A 192 -9.42 -17.36 -12.16
C ASN A 192 -9.30 -17.21 -10.63
N ASN A 193 -8.22 -16.57 -10.18
CA ASN A 193 -7.99 -16.23 -8.79
C ASN A 193 -8.26 -14.74 -8.54
N LYS A 194 -8.48 -14.37 -7.28
CA LYS A 194 -8.89 -13.03 -6.90
C LYS A 194 -7.84 -11.95 -7.28
N PHE A 195 -6.55 -12.28 -7.24
CA PHE A 195 -5.48 -11.39 -7.71
C PHE A 195 -5.61 -11.06 -9.19
N CYS A 196 -5.83 -12.08 -10.04
CA CYS A 196 -6.09 -11.91 -11.46
C CYS A 196 -7.36 -11.09 -11.73
N SER A 197 -8.44 -11.34 -10.97
CA SER A 197 -9.65 -10.53 -11.08
C SER A 197 -9.40 -9.04 -10.77
N GLU A 198 -8.61 -8.73 -9.73
CA GLU A 198 -8.26 -7.35 -9.41
C GLU A 198 -7.33 -6.72 -10.45
N LEU A 199 -6.46 -7.51 -11.09
CA LEU A 199 -5.64 -7.05 -12.21
C LEU A 199 -6.50 -6.69 -13.44
N GLU A 200 -7.55 -7.47 -13.75
CA GLU A 200 -8.51 -7.15 -14.81
C GLU A 200 -9.32 -5.88 -14.50
N ASN A 201 -9.74 -5.70 -13.24
CA ASN A 201 -10.37 -4.45 -12.79
C ASN A 201 -9.46 -3.25 -13.02
N PHE A 202 -8.17 -3.41 -12.68
CA PHE A 202 -7.16 -2.38 -12.94
C PHE A 202 -7.00 -2.08 -14.43
N LYS A 203 -6.88 -3.12 -15.29
CA LYS A 203 -6.77 -2.95 -16.75
C LYS A 203 -7.92 -2.10 -17.30
N THR A 204 -9.14 -2.41 -16.87
CA THR A 204 -10.34 -1.67 -17.28
C THR A 204 -10.26 -0.19 -16.88
N LYS A 205 -9.88 0.11 -15.63
CA LYS A 205 -9.70 1.50 -15.16
C LYS A 205 -8.62 2.23 -15.95
N TYR A 206 -7.46 1.60 -16.16
CA TYR A 206 -6.35 2.20 -16.88
C TYR A 206 -6.69 2.50 -18.35
N VAL A 207 -7.42 1.61 -19.04
CA VAL A 207 -7.93 1.86 -20.39
C VAL A 207 -8.88 3.07 -20.40
N GLY A 208 -9.62 3.29 -19.32
CA GLY A 208 -10.44 4.50 -19.13
C GLY A 208 -9.65 5.82 -19.16
N LEU A 209 -8.33 5.81 -18.92
CA LEU A 209 -7.49 7.00 -19.07
C LEU A 209 -7.29 7.40 -20.54
N TYR A 210 -7.54 6.51 -21.50
CA TYR A 210 -7.21 6.76 -22.91
C TYR A 210 -8.07 7.87 -23.50
N SER A 211 -9.33 7.98 -23.07
CA SER A 211 -10.22 9.06 -23.49
C SER A 211 -9.78 10.43 -22.96
N LYS A 212 -9.02 10.48 -21.85
CA LYS A 212 -8.48 11.74 -21.30
C LYS A 212 -7.34 12.34 -22.14
N LEU A 213 -6.83 11.59 -23.11
CA LEU A 213 -5.86 12.08 -24.09
C LEU A 213 -6.55 12.77 -25.27
N GLU A 214 -7.87 12.64 -25.43
CA GLU A 214 -8.60 13.31 -26.51
C GLU A 214 -8.49 14.84 -26.35
N GLY A 215 -8.12 15.52 -27.43
CA GLY A 215 -7.89 16.97 -27.44
C GLY A 215 -6.53 17.40 -26.91
N LYS A 216 -5.71 16.49 -26.38
CA LYS A 216 -4.31 16.78 -26.01
C LYS A 216 -3.40 16.77 -27.22
N SER A 217 -2.29 17.52 -27.17
CA SER A 217 -1.29 17.50 -28.24
C SER A 217 -0.66 16.11 -28.41
N LEU A 218 -0.20 15.81 -29.64
CA LEU A 218 0.53 14.57 -29.91
C LEU A 218 1.85 14.50 -29.13
N GLU A 219 2.51 15.65 -28.97
CA GLU A 219 3.75 15.76 -28.19
C GLU A 219 3.53 15.45 -26.71
N TYR A 220 2.42 15.88 -26.12
CA TYR A 220 2.07 15.49 -24.76
C TYR A 220 1.71 14.00 -24.69
N SER A 221 0.82 13.55 -25.58
CA SER A 221 0.23 12.21 -25.55
C SER A 221 1.25 11.08 -25.76
N LYS A 222 2.36 11.32 -26.48
CA LYS A 222 3.43 10.32 -26.67
C LYS A 222 4.09 9.89 -25.35
N ASN A 223 3.97 10.69 -24.29
CA ASN A 223 4.52 10.40 -22.98
C ASN A 223 3.64 9.45 -22.15
N PHE A 224 2.38 9.22 -22.55
CA PHE A 224 1.54 8.22 -21.91
C PHE A 224 1.73 6.84 -22.56
N ILE A 225 2.02 5.82 -21.76
CA ILE A 225 2.24 4.46 -22.25
C ILE A 225 0.97 3.62 -22.02
N LYS A 226 0.40 3.06 -23.09
CA LYS A 226 -0.72 2.12 -23.01
C LYS A 226 -0.24 0.77 -22.47
N LEU A 227 -1.12 0.02 -21.81
CA LEU A 227 -0.75 -1.32 -21.28
C LEU A 227 -0.29 -2.27 -22.38
N THR A 228 -0.84 -2.16 -23.59
CA THR A 228 -0.43 -2.95 -24.76
C THR A 228 0.98 -2.61 -25.28
N GLN A 229 1.54 -1.48 -24.87
CA GLN A 229 2.89 -1.04 -25.20
C GLN A 229 3.90 -1.41 -24.10
N CYS A 230 3.44 -1.85 -22.94
CA CYS A 230 4.30 -2.40 -21.90
C CYS A 230 4.92 -3.70 -22.44
N LYS A 231 6.24 -3.69 -22.66
CA LYS A 231 6.96 -4.85 -23.16
C LYS A 231 7.29 -5.78 -21.99
N ASP A 232 7.14 -7.08 -22.20
CA ASP A 232 7.80 -8.10 -21.38
C ASP A 232 9.31 -7.99 -21.58
N THR A 233 9.94 -7.07 -20.87
CA THR A 233 11.39 -7.15 -20.68
C THR A 233 11.66 -8.29 -19.72
N ASN A 234 11.67 -9.52 -20.25
CA ASN A 234 12.31 -10.70 -19.64
C ASN A 234 13.83 -10.51 -19.42
N VAL A 235 14.34 -9.28 -19.57
CA VAL A 235 15.63 -8.82 -19.06
C VAL A 235 15.36 -8.13 -17.73
N ILE A 236 15.08 -8.92 -16.69
CA ILE A 236 15.14 -8.46 -15.31
C ILE A 236 16.60 -8.09 -15.06
N SER A 237 16.92 -6.81 -15.15
CA SER A 237 18.13 -6.31 -14.52
C SER A 237 17.91 -6.46 -13.02
N THR A 238 18.40 -7.55 -12.46
CA THR A 238 18.53 -7.81 -11.02
C THR A 238 19.21 -6.62 -10.30
N ALA A 239 19.88 -5.74 -11.05
CA ALA A 239 20.48 -4.50 -10.57
C ALA A 239 19.47 -3.43 -10.12
N LEU A 240 18.20 -3.44 -10.56
CA LEU A 240 17.19 -2.49 -10.05
C LEU A 240 16.58 -2.91 -8.70
N MET A 241 16.92 -4.09 -8.20
CA MET A 241 16.50 -4.55 -6.87
C MET A 241 17.39 -3.99 -5.75
N GLY A 242 18.53 -3.38 -6.08
CA GLY A 242 19.49 -2.85 -5.11
C GLY A 242 19.38 -1.35 -4.82
N THR A 243 18.59 -0.58 -5.57
CA THR A 243 18.51 0.87 -5.38
C THR A 243 17.09 1.35 -5.62
N THR A 244 16.42 1.68 -4.51
CA THR A 244 15.28 2.61 -4.47
C THR A 244 14.29 2.43 -5.62
N VAL A 245 13.54 1.31 -5.62
CA VAL A 245 12.19 1.39 -6.18
C VAL A 245 11.57 2.58 -5.45
N GLY A 246 11.18 3.61 -6.20
CA GLY A 246 10.48 4.78 -5.71
C GLY A 246 9.10 4.39 -5.17
N LEU A 247 9.12 3.57 -4.12
CA LEU A 247 8.18 3.60 -3.03
C LEU A 247 8.16 5.06 -2.62
N VAL A 248 6.99 5.70 -2.71
CA VAL A 248 6.68 6.64 -1.63
C VAL A 248 7.02 5.87 -0.39
N PRO A 249 8.07 6.28 0.31
CA PRO A 249 8.53 5.47 1.35
C PRO A 249 7.48 5.67 2.41
N LEU A 250 6.72 4.60 2.69
CA LEU A 250 5.86 4.59 3.86
C LEU A 250 6.69 4.86 5.14
N LEU A 251 8.03 4.97 5.05
CA LEU A 251 8.96 5.36 6.11
C LEU A 251 10.14 6.32 5.75
N VAL A 252 10.29 6.91 4.56
CA VAL A 252 11.50 7.70 4.15
C VAL A 252 11.15 9.12 3.65
N GLY A 253 10.16 9.74 4.30
CA GLY A 253 9.92 11.18 4.23
C GLY A 253 10.39 11.95 5.46
N LEU A 254 10.86 11.26 6.52
CA LEU A 254 11.13 11.88 7.83
C LEU A 254 12.61 11.99 8.22
N TYR A 255 13.56 11.53 7.42
CA TYR A 255 14.98 11.82 7.66
C TYR A 255 15.42 13.09 6.94
N LYS A 256 14.85 14.21 7.39
CA LYS A 256 15.53 15.50 7.35
C LYS A 256 15.24 16.25 8.65
N VAL A 257 15.84 15.74 9.72
CA VAL A 257 15.97 16.48 10.99
C VAL A 257 17.39 16.99 11.03
N ILE A 258 17.51 18.29 10.73
CA ILE A 258 18.54 19.29 11.09
C ILE A 258 19.99 18.82 11.13
#